data_AF-A0AAJ1P9U6-F1
#
_entry.id   AF-A0AAJ1P9U6-F1
#
_cell.length_a   1.000
_cell.length_b   1.000
_cell.length_c   1.000
_cell.angle_alpha   90.00
_cell.angle_beta   90.00
_cell.angle_gamma   90.00
#
_symmetry.space_group_name_H-M   'P 1'
#
loop_
_entity.id
_entity.type
_entity.pdbx_description
1 polymer ?
#
loop_
_entity_poly.entity_id
_entity_poly.type
_entity_poly.pdbx_seq_one_letter_code
_entity_poly.pdbx_strand_id
1 'polypeptide(L)'
;MLMEPDEYTSQERALTDKAKELIEQHELDWGNGECFIQRDAGHSELYMTLEAHNHATVTVTVPAEADEKGLRRAMADGLLDFDPDEEFDECWSREFAARNGFTPSGFLSGLQEDKAYFGLRSEALLHPGQSNAGQGNETIAEIRWTEEDLRHWLKDHDWPDNNENMDAMRDMISARELRDRSIEEGWEIIDAMVDDGRLARKDEGEKAETSETYDPANPADPLSIADTSASAAATR
;
A
#
# COMPACT_ATOMS: atom_id res chain seq x y z
N MET A 1 6.27 24.41 10.31
CA MET A 1 7.17 24.03 9.20
C MET A 1 6.66 22.71 8.64
N LEU A 2 6.39 22.67 7.34
CA LEU A 2 6.12 21.42 6.63
C LEU A 2 7.40 20.59 6.66
N MET A 3 7.30 19.34 7.07
CA MET A 3 8.44 18.43 7.19
C MET A 3 8.53 17.56 5.94
N GLU A 4 9.75 17.33 5.45
CA GLU A 4 9.96 16.34 4.39
C GLU A 4 9.81 14.91 4.95
N PRO A 5 9.35 13.93 4.15
CA PRO A 5 9.09 12.57 4.63
C PRO A 5 10.30 11.87 5.27
N ASP A 6 11.53 12.21 4.91
CA ASP A 6 12.76 11.68 5.51
C ASP A 6 13.07 12.26 6.90
N GLU A 7 12.49 13.42 7.23
CA GLU A 7 12.65 14.09 8.52
C GLU A 7 11.67 13.59 9.59
N TYR A 8 10.76 12.67 9.22
CA TYR A 8 9.77 12.10 10.13
C TYR A 8 10.43 11.12 11.10
N THR A 9 10.11 11.24 12.38
CA THR A 9 10.41 10.22 13.37
C THR A 9 9.67 8.92 13.04
N SER A 10 10.12 7.81 13.61
CA SER A 10 9.47 6.51 13.40
C SER A 10 7.99 6.50 13.82
N GLN A 11 7.63 7.26 14.86
CA GLN A 11 6.25 7.38 15.32
C GLN A 11 5.39 8.19 14.33
N GLU A 12 5.87 9.35 13.89
CA GLU A 12 5.18 10.17 12.88
C GLU A 12 4.99 9.42 11.57
N ARG A 13 6.00 8.66 11.13
CA ARG A 13 5.90 7.82 9.94
C ARG A 13 4.82 6.76 10.09
N ALA A 14 4.82 6.01 11.20
CA ALA A 14 3.81 4.99 11.46
C ALA A 14 2.39 5.57 11.50
N LEU A 15 2.21 6.76 12.10
CA LEU A 15 0.91 7.45 12.10
C LEU A 15 0.49 7.89 10.69
N THR A 16 1.42 8.48 9.93
CA THR A 16 1.18 8.93 8.55
C THR A 16 0.82 7.76 7.63
N ASP A 17 1.55 6.66 7.72
CA ASP A 17 1.29 5.44 6.96
C ASP A 17 -0.09 4.87 7.31
N LYS A 18 -0.44 4.86 8.60
CA LYS A 18 -1.77 4.41 9.04
C LYS A 18 -2.89 5.33 8.55
N ALA A 19 -2.67 6.64 8.54
CA ALA A 19 -3.62 7.58 7.99
C ALA A 19 -3.84 7.36 6.49
N LYS A 20 -2.76 7.18 5.72
CA LYS A 20 -2.85 6.87 4.28
C LYS A 20 -3.59 5.55 4.03
N GLU A 21 -3.32 4.51 4.81
CA GLU A 21 -4.05 3.23 4.74
C GLU A 21 -5.55 3.43 4.99
N LEU A 22 -5.94 4.23 6.00
CA LEU A 22 -7.35 4.53 6.28
C LEU A 22 -7.99 5.36 5.17
N ILE A 23 -7.29 6.35 4.62
CA ILE A 23 -7.77 7.18 3.50
C ILE A 23 -8.05 6.29 2.28
N GLU A 24 -7.14 5.38 1.94
CA GLU A 24 -7.30 4.44 0.83
C GLU A 24 -8.43 3.43 1.12
N GLN A 25 -8.45 2.84 2.31
CA GLN A 25 -9.45 1.86 2.71
C GLN A 25 -10.88 2.41 2.64
N HIS A 26 -11.06 3.69 3.01
CA HIS A 26 -12.35 4.36 3.04
C HIS A 26 -12.62 5.22 1.80
N GLU A 27 -11.74 5.19 0.79
CA GLU A 27 -11.88 5.93 -0.48
C GLU A 27 -12.11 7.43 -0.26
N LEU A 28 -11.26 8.03 0.58
CA LEU A 28 -11.31 9.43 1.00
C LEU A 28 -10.28 10.31 0.26
N ASP A 29 -9.85 9.89 -0.93
CA ASP A 29 -8.99 10.66 -1.83
C ASP A 29 -9.49 10.49 -3.28
N TRP A 30 -9.95 11.59 -3.86
CA TRP A 30 -10.46 11.67 -5.23
C TRP A 30 -9.63 12.64 -6.11
N GLY A 31 -8.38 12.88 -5.71
CA GLY A 31 -7.40 13.67 -6.47
C GLY A 31 -6.82 14.88 -5.72
N ASN A 32 -7.44 15.31 -4.61
CA ASN A 32 -7.03 16.42 -3.75
C ASN A 32 -6.66 15.95 -2.34
N GLY A 33 -6.54 14.65 -2.10
CA GLY A 33 -6.09 14.13 -0.82
C GLY A 33 -4.64 14.52 -0.52
N GLU A 34 -4.40 14.99 0.70
CA GLU A 34 -3.07 15.33 1.19
C GLU A 34 -2.89 14.74 2.60
N CYS A 35 -1.66 14.34 2.95
CA CYS A 35 -1.37 13.76 4.27
C CYS A 35 0.11 13.98 4.61
N PHE A 36 0.40 14.86 5.57
CA PHE A 36 1.76 15.28 5.91
C PHE A 36 1.91 15.78 7.35
N ILE A 37 3.14 15.75 7.86
CA ILE A 37 3.48 16.26 9.19
C ILE A 37 3.86 17.74 9.14
N GLN A 38 3.29 18.52 10.05
CA GLN A 38 3.69 19.88 10.34
C GLN A 38 4.21 19.99 11.78
N ARG A 39 5.38 20.61 11.94
CA ARG A 39 5.94 20.92 13.27
C ARG A 39 5.93 22.42 13.54
N ASP A 40 5.41 22.82 14.68
CA ASP A 40 5.50 24.22 15.15
C ASP A 40 5.69 24.30 16.67
N ALA A 41 6.57 25.18 17.11
CA ALA A 41 6.86 25.47 18.52
C ALA A 41 7.05 24.25 19.46
N GLY A 42 7.53 23.11 18.94
CA GLY A 42 7.71 21.87 19.70
C GLY A 42 6.51 20.92 19.71
N HIS A 43 5.45 21.27 18.99
CA HIS A 43 4.30 20.42 18.70
C HIS A 43 4.43 19.86 17.28
N SER A 44 4.09 18.59 17.11
CA SER A 44 4.03 17.92 15.81
C SER A 44 2.60 17.47 15.59
N GLU A 45 2.06 17.76 14.42
CA GLU A 45 0.69 17.44 14.04
C GLU A 45 0.70 16.81 12.66
N LEU A 46 -0.15 15.80 12.47
CA LEU A 46 -0.48 15.25 11.17
C LEU A 46 -1.67 16.03 10.62
N TYR A 47 -1.48 16.59 9.43
CA TYR A 47 -2.50 17.28 8.65
C TYR A 47 -2.96 16.36 7.52
N MET A 48 -4.27 16.31 7.29
CA MET A 48 -4.90 15.50 6.25
C MET A 48 -5.98 16.30 5.54
N THR A 49 -6.03 16.20 4.22
CA THR A 49 -7.18 16.61 3.40
C THR A 49 -7.88 15.34 2.94
N LEU A 50 -9.16 15.20 3.30
CA LEU A 50 -10.02 14.08 2.93
C LEU A 50 -11.02 14.56 1.89
N GLU A 51 -11.25 13.78 0.85
CA GLU A 51 -12.07 14.19 -0.30
C GLU A 51 -13.17 13.18 -0.61
N ALA A 52 -14.34 13.68 -0.98
CA ALA A 52 -15.47 12.90 -1.48
C ALA A 52 -15.56 12.92 -3.02
N HIS A 53 -16.49 12.13 -3.55
CA HIS A 53 -16.64 11.90 -4.99
C HIS A 53 -17.08 13.13 -5.80
N ASN A 54 -17.81 14.09 -5.21
CA ASN A 54 -18.09 15.38 -5.87
C ASN A 54 -17.06 16.46 -5.52
N HIS A 55 -15.88 16.05 -5.06
CA HIS A 55 -14.73 16.91 -4.74
C HIS A 55 -14.94 17.86 -3.56
N ALA A 56 -15.93 17.61 -2.69
CA ALA A 56 -15.93 18.23 -1.38
C ALA A 56 -14.72 17.74 -0.58
N THR A 57 -14.02 18.68 0.07
CA THR A 57 -12.83 18.39 0.87
C THR A 57 -13.06 18.79 2.33
N VAL A 58 -12.58 17.98 3.26
CA VAL A 58 -12.46 18.36 4.67
C VAL A 58 -11.02 18.27 5.13
N THR A 59 -10.63 19.18 6.02
CA THR A 59 -9.32 19.18 6.65
C THR A 59 -9.39 18.57 8.04
N VAL A 60 -8.48 17.65 8.34
CA VAL A 60 -8.36 17.03 9.66
C VAL A 60 -6.93 17.18 10.17
N THR A 61 -6.80 17.67 11.40
CA THR A 61 -5.51 17.78 12.10
C THR A 61 -5.51 16.93 13.36
N VAL A 62 -4.47 16.14 13.56
CA VAL A 62 -4.29 15.33 14.78
C VAL A 62 -2.88 15.48 15.35
N PRO A 63 -2.70 15.40 16.68
CA PRO A 63 -1.37 15.33 17.27
C PRO A 63 -0.58 14.13 16.73
N ALA A 64 0.71 14.31 16.44
CA ALA A 64 1.56 13.26 15.90
C ALA A 64 1.77 12.08 16.88
N GLU A 65 1.49 12.28 18.17
CA GLU A 65 1.49 11.25 19.19
C GLU A 65 0.17 10.47 19.31
N ALA A 66 -0.85 10.80 18.50
CA ALA A 66 -2.13 10.13 18.54
C ALA A 66 -1.99 8.61 18.29
N ASP A 67 -2.82 7.83 18.98
CA ASP A 67 -2.99 6.42 18.67
C ASP A 67 -3.98 6.22 17.52
N GLU A 68 -4.06 4.99 16.99
CA GLU A 68 -4.97 4.67 15.89
C GLU A 68 -6.44 5.01 16.21
N LYS A 69 -6.84 4.83 17.47
CA LYS A 69 -8.21 5.15 17.91
C LYS A 69 -8.46 6.66 17.85
N GLY A 70 -7.51 7.47 18.30
CA GLY A 70 -7.54 8.92 18.21
C GLY A 70 -7.57 9.41 16.77
N LEU A 71 -6.75 8.82 15.90
CA LEU A 71 -6.73 9.10 14.46
C LEU A 71 -8.10 8.83 13.82
N ARG A 72 -8.64 7.61 13.97
CA ARG A 72 -9.95 7.24 13.41
C ARG A 72 -11.06 8.16 13.88
N ARG A 73 -11.04 8.51 15.18
CA ARG A 73 -12.04 9.41 15.76
C ARG A 73 -11.94 10.81 15.18
N ALA A 74 -10.75 11.38 15.09
CA ALA A 74 -10.57 12.71 14.53
C ALA A 74 -10.95 12.78 13.05
N MET A 75 -10.62 11.75 12.26
CA MET A 75 -11.10 11.64 10.89
C MET A 75 -12.63 11.60 10.87
N ALA A 76 -13.25 10.71 11.65
CA ALA A 76 -14.70 10.57 11.73
C ALA A 76 -15.41 11.87 12.14
N ASP A 77 -14.87 12.57 13.14
CA ASP A 77 -15.41 13.85 13.62
C ASP A 77 -15.27 14.93 12.52
N GLY A 78 -14.13 15.01 11.83
CA GLY A 78 -13.94 15.96 10.72
C GLY A 78 -14.84 15.70 9.51
N LEU A 79 -15.11 14.43 9.20
CA LEU A 79 -16.08 14.06 8.16
C LEU A 79 -17.51 14.52 8.51
N LEU A 80 -17.89 14.47 9.79
CA LEU A 80 -19.24 14.87 10.25
C LEU A 80 -19.42 16.38 10.35
N ASP A 81 -18.33 17.14 10.45
CA ASP A 81 -18.35 18.60 10.53
C ASP A 81 -18.73 19.26 9.18
N PHE A 82 -18.65 18.51 8.08
CA PHE A 82 -19.00 19.00 6.75
C PHE A 82 -20.45 19.52 6.64
N ASP A 83 -20.59 20.80 6.28
CA ASP A 83 -21.88 21.44 6.06
C ASP A 83 -22.06 21.91 4.60
N PRO A 84 -22.91 21.23 3.81
CA PRO A 84 -23.24 21.63 2.44
C PRO A 84 -23.73 23.05 2.29
N ASP A 85 -24.45 23.59 3.29
CA ASP A 85 -25.00 24.94 3.18
C ASP A 85 -23.90 26.00 3.35
N GLU A 86 -22.96 25.77 4.28
CA GLU A 86 -21.79 26.64 4.49
C GLU A 86 -20.87 26.61 3.25
N GLU A 87 -20.56 25.42 2.75
CA GLU A 87 -19.75 25.23 1.54
C GLU A 87 -20.40 25.85 0.30
N PHE A 88 -21.72 25.76 0.20
CA PHE A 88 -22.44 26.44 -0.86
C PHE A 88 -22.27 27.96 -0.75
N ASP A 89 -22.44 28.54 0.43
CA ASP A 89 -22.32 29.98 0.64
C ASP A 89 -20.89 30.50 0.38
N GLU A 90 -19.87 29.69 0.67
CA GLU A 90 -18.46 30.04 0.42
C GLU A 90 -18.04 29.88 -1.04
N CYS A 91 -18.41 28.76 -1.68
CA CYS A 91 -17.90 28.40 -3.00
C CYS A 91 -18.81 28.86 -4.16
N TRP A 92 -20.11 29.03 -3.92
CA TRP A 92 -21.05 29.30 -5.00
C TRP A 92 -20.91 30.71 -5.56
N SER A 93 -20.68 30.79 -6.87
CA SER A 93 -20.80 32.04 -7.62
C SER A 93 -21.36 31.79 -9.03
N ARG A 94 -21.92 32.83 -9.65
CA ARG A 94 -22.39 32.74 -11.04
C ARG A 94 -21.26 32.42 -12.02
N GLU A 95 -20.05 32.89 -11.73
CA GLU A 95 -18.86 32.65 -12.54
C GLU A 95 -18.37 31.20 -12.39
N PHE A 96 -18.33 30.68 -11.16
CA PHE A 96 -18.07 29.27 -10.89
C PHE A 96 -19.07 28.36 -11.60
N ALA A 97 -20.36 28.65 -11.46
CA ALA A 97 -21.44 27.90 -12.09
C ALA A 97 -21.28 27.84 -13.61
N ALA A 98 -21.00 28.98 -14.26
CA ALA A 98 -20.83 29.05 -15.71
C ALA A 98 -19.58 28.30 -16.20
N ARG A 99 -18.49 28.32 -15.42
CA ARG A 99 -17.24 27.63 -15.76
C ARG A 99 -17.35 26.11 -15.64
N ASN A 100 -18.08 25.64 -14.64
CA ASN A 100 -18.21 24.20 -14.35
C ASN A 100 -19.52 23.58 -14.88
N GLY A 101 -20.41 24.38 -15.46
CA GLY A 101 -21.68 23.90 -16.01
C GLY A 101 -22.72 23.51 -14.95
N PHE A 102 -22.58 24.01 -13.72
CA PHE A 102 -23.49 23.69 -12.63
C PHE A 102 -24.71 24.61 -12.57
N THR A 103 -25.83 24.05 -12.13
CA THR A 103 -26.95 24.82 -11.59
C THR A 103 -26.80 24.92 -10.07
N PRO A 104 -27.36 25.95 -9.41
CA PRO A 104 -27.28 26.07 -7.94
C PRO A 104 -27.78 24.81 -7.24
N SER A 105 -28.93 24.29 -7.69
CA SER A 105 -29.50 23.06 -7.17
C SER A 105 -28.65 21.82 -7.45
N GLY A 106 -27.97 21.77 -8.61
CA GLY A 106 -27.10 20.66 -8.96
C GLY A 106 -25.84 20.62 -8.09
N PHE A 107 -25.23 21.78 -7.85
CA PHE A 107 -24.08 21.88 -6.96
C PHE A 107 -24.45 21.53 -5.51
N LEU A 108 -25.54 22.07 -4.99
CA LEU A 108 -26.02 21.75 -3.65
C LEU A 108 -26.38 20.26 -3.51
N SER A 109 -26.93 19.62 -4.55
CA SER A 109 -27.18 18.17 -4.56
C SER A 109 -25.88 17.39 -4.41
N GLY A 110 -24.83 17.76 -5.15
CA GLY A 110 -23.51 17.13 -5.03
C GLY A 110 -22.92 17.26 -3.63
N LEU A 111 -23.02 18.44 -3.00
CA LEU A 111 -22.59 18.64 -1.62
C LEU A 111 -23.40 17.78 -0.63
N GLN A 112 -24.71 17.61 -0.85
CA GLN A 112 -25.54 16.74 0.00
C GLN A 112 -25.19 15.26 -0.16
N GLU A 113 -24.87 14.82 -1.39
CA GLU A 113 -24.36 13.48 -1.67
C GLU A 113 -23.02 13.23 -0.98
N ASP A 114 -22.11 14.22 -1.01
CA ASP A 114 -20.83 14.16 -0.31
C ASP A 114 -21.01 14.13 1.23
N LYS A 115 -21.94 14.91 1.79
CA LYS A 115 -22.27 14.84 3.23
C LYS A 115 -22.75 13.44 3.63
N ALA A 116 -23.62 12.84 2.83
CA ALA A 116 -24.11 11.49 3.09
C ALA A 116 -22.97 10.46 2.99
N TYR A 117 -22.10 10.62 2.00
CA TYR A 117 -20.90 9.81 1.82
C TYR A 117 -19.96 9.88 3.04
N PHE A 118 -19.64 11.09 3.49
CA PHE A 118 -18.83 11.33 4.68
C PHE A 118 -19.46 10.75 5.94
N GLY A 119 -20.78 10.84 6.11
CA GLY A 119 -21.49 10.19 7.22
C GLY A 119 -21.29 8.67 7.25
N LEU A 120 -21.40 8.01 6.08
CA LEU A 120 -21.17 6.56 5.97
C LEU A 120 -19.72 6.17 6.28
N ARG A 121 -18.74 6.96 5.80
CA ARG A 121 -17.33 6.70 6.07
C ARG A 121 -16.95 6.97 7.53
N SER A 122 -17.54 7.98 8.15
CA SER A 122 -17.38 8.29 9.58
C SER A 122 -17.83 7.11 10.46
N GLU A 123 -19.02 6.56 10.21
CA GLU A 123 -19.51 5.37 10.91
C GLU A 123 -18.57 4.16 10.73
N ALA A 124 -18.09 3.94 9.51
CA ALA A 124 -17.17 2.84 9.21
C ALA A 124 -15.81 2.99 9.92
N LEU A 125 -15.31 4.22 10.08
CA LEU A 125 -14.07 4.52 10.82
C LEU A 125 -14.21 4.22 12.32
N LEU A 126 -15.38 4.54 12.90
CA LEU A 126 -15.68 4.35 14.33
C LEU A 126 -16.00 2.89 14.68
N HIS A 127 -16.51 2.11 13.72
CA HIS A 127 -16.97 0.73 13.92
C HIS A 127 -16.26 -0.27 12.98
N PRO A 128 -14.92 -0.44 13.11
CA PRO A 128 -14.19 -1.43 12.32
C PRO A 128 -14.71 -2.85 12.59
N GLY A 129 -15.30 -3.47 11.57
CA GLY A 129 -15.82 -4.84 11.63
C GLY A 129 -17.34 -4.97 11.74
N GLN A 130 -18.08 -3.87 11.87
CA GLN A 130 -19.49 -3.85 11.51
C GLN A 130 -19.58 -3.50 10.02
N SER A 131 -19.40 -4.52 9.17
CA SER A 131 -19.75 -4.44 7.75
C SER A 131 -21.18 -3.90 7.63
N ASN A 132 -21.45 -3.13 6.56
CA ASN A 132 -22.71 -2.49 6.19
C ASN A 132 -23.91 -3.47 6.16
N ALA A 133 -24.31 -3.99 7.32
CA ALA A 133 -25.40 -4.93 7.52
C ALA A 133 -26.72 -4.16 7.42
N GLY A 134 -27.07 -3.72 6.22
CA GLY A 134 -28.27 -2.93 5.98
C GLY A 134 -28.41 -2.33 4.60
N GLN A 135 -27.32 -2.17 3.84
CA GLN A 135 -27.36 -1.85 2.41
C GLN A 135 -26.88 -3.09 1.66
N GLY A 136 -27.53 -3.46 0.56
CA GLY A 136 -27.31 -4.71 -0.20
C GLY A 136 -25.91 -4.96 -0.78
N ASN A 137 -24.88 -4.30 -0.27
CA ASN A 137 -23.46 -4.59 -0.42
C ASN A 137 -22.95 -5.38 0.80
N GLU A 138 -23.60 -6.49 1.13
CA GLU A 138 -22.99 -7.46 2.04
C GLU A 138 -21.81 -8.08 1.27
N THR A 139 -20.58 -7.85 1.72
CA THR A 139 -19.40 -8.55 1.18
C THR A 139 -19.53 -10.02 1.54
N ILE A 140 -20.01 -10.83 0.59
CA ILE A 140 -20.19 -12.28 0.78
C ILE A 140 -18.84 -13.00 0.75
N ALA A 141 -17.86 -12.46 0.02
CA ALA A 141 -16.49 -12.95 -0.06
C ALA A 141 -15.52 -11.80 -0.37
N GLU A 142 -14.32 -11.86 0.19
CA GLU A 142 -13.20 -10.94 -0.05
C GLU A 142 -11.97 -11.78 -0.39
N ILE A 143 -11.24 -11.41 -1.44
CA ILE A 143 -9.93 -12.00 -1.75
C ILE A 143 -8.87 -11.14 -1.08
N ARG A 144 -8.01 -11.78 -0.30
CA ARG A 144 -6.91 -11.11 0.40
C ARG A 144 -5.59 -11.60 -0.17
N TRP A 145 -4.80 -10.66 -0.65
CA TRP A 145 -3.43 -10.89 -1.07
C TRP A 145 -2.49 -10.61 0.07
N THR A 146 -1.49 -11.45 0.20
CA THR A 146 -0.45 -11.35 1.20
C THR A 146 0.91 -11.18 0.52
N GLU A 147 1.89 -10.77 1.31
CA GLU A 147 3.27 -10.75 0.84
C GLU A 147 3.73 -12.14 0.38
N GLU A 148 3.24 -13.21 0.99
CA GLU A 148 3.54 -14.59 0.60
C GLU A 148 3.02 -14.91 -0.82
N ASP A 149 1.86 -14.37 -1.19
CA ASP A 149 1.29 -14.53 -2.53
C ASP A 149 2.16 -13.84 -3.60
N LEU A 150 2.67 -12.65 -3.29
CA LEU A 150 3.61 -11.94 -4.18
C LEU A 150 4.95 -12.67 -4.31
N ARG A 151 5.46 -13.24 -3.21
CA ARG A 151 6.67 -14.09 -3.23
C ARG A 151 6.45 -15.37 -4.04
N HIS A 152 5.27 -15.96 -3.94
CA HIS A 152 4.87 -17.09 -4.77
C HIS A 152 4.84 -16.71 -6.26
N TRP A 153 4.30 -15.54 -6.60
CA TRP A 153 4.29 -15.04 -7.96
C TRP A 153 5.72 -14.89 -8.53
N LEU A 154 6.65 -14.29 -7.78
CA LEU A 154 8.06 -14.17 -8.19
C LEU A 154 8.69 -15.53 -8.50
N LYS A 155 8.42 -16.52 -7.63
CA LYS A 155 8.97 -17.87 -7.79
C LYS A 155 8.41 -18.61 -9.00
N ASP A 156 7.12 -18.45 -9.30
CA ASP A 156 6.48 -19.08 -10.45
C ASP A 156 6.96 -18.48 -11.79
N HIS A 157 7.38 -17.21 -11.75
CA HIS A 157 7.94 -16.46 -12.88
C HIS A 157 9.48 -16.46 -12.95
N ASP A 158 10.15 -17.35 -12.22
CA ASP A 158 11.63 -17.49 -12.19
C ASP A 158 12.40 -16.22 -11.74
N TRP A 159 11.74 -15.31 -11.00
CA TRP A 159 12.38 -14.13 -10.42
C TRP A 159 12.97 -14.39 -9.04
N PRO A 160 14.07 -13.72 -8.66
CA PRO A 160 14.63 -13.85 -7.32
C PRO A 160 13.68 -13.34 -6.24
N ASP A 161 13.39 -14.19 -5.25
CA ASP A 161 12.68 -13.84 -4.02
C ASP A 161 13.63 -13.06 -3.07
N ASN A 162 13.83 -11.77 -3.33
CA ASN A 162 14.63 -10.87 -2.51
C ASN A 162 13.81 -9.61 -2.13
N ASN A 163 14.27 -8.87 -1.11
CA ASN A 163 13.53 -7.70 -0.63
C ASN A 163 13.44 -6.58 -1.68
N GLU A 164 14.43 -6.45 -2.56
CA GLU A 164 14.43 -5.43 -3.62
C GLU A 164 13.30 -5.64 -4.64
N ASN A 165 13.10 -6.89 -5.10
CA ASN A 165 12.01 -7.25 -5.99
C ASN A 165 10.65 -7.16 -5.30
N MET A 166 10.61 -7.45 -4.00
CA MET A 166 9.38 -7.30 -3.21
C MET A 166 9.00 -5.84 -3.01
N ASP A 167 9.96 -4.95 -2.77
CA ASP A 167 9.74 -3.51 -2.69
C ASP A 167 9.29 -2.96 -4.06
N ALA A 168 9.95 -3.38 -5.14
CA ALA A 168 9.55 -3.02 -6.50
C ALA A 168 8.12 -3.49 -6.83
N MET A 169 7.73 -4.71 -6.43
CA MET A 169 6.36 -5.19 -6.58
C MET A 169 5.36 -4.37 -5.78
N ARG A 170 5.69 -4.03 -4.52
CA ARG A 170 4.83 -3.18 -3.67
C ARG A 170 4.60 -1.80 -4.27
N ASP A 171 5.61 -1.24 -4.94
CA ASP A 171 5.49 0.05 -5.63
C ASP A 171 4.65 -0.02 -6.92
N MET A 172 4.61 -1.18 -7.59
CA MET A 172 3.86 -1.37 -8.83
C MET A 172 2.40 -1.77 -8.60
N ILE A 173 2.14 -2.52 -7.53
CA ILE A 173 0.84 -3.11 -7.25
C ILE A 173 -0.05 -2.10 -6.52
N SER A 174 -1.23 -1.86 -7.07
CA SER A 174 -2.28 -1.10 -6.40
C SER A 174 -3.16 -2.02 -5.56
N ALA A 175 -3.20 -1.81 -4.24
CA ALA A 175 -4.08 -2.56 -3.34
C ALA A 175 -5.57 -2.38 -3.71
N ARG A 176 -5.94 -1.18 -4.19
CA ARG A 176 -7.27 -0.90 -4.72
C ARG A 176 -7.60 -1.76 -5.94
N GLU A 177 -6.77 -1.73 -6.98
CA GLU A 177 -7.05 -2.50 -8.19
C GLU A 177 -7.06 -4.01 -7.89
N LEU A 178 -6.16 -4.50 -7.02
CA LEU A 178 -6.21 -5.85 -6.49
C LEU A 178 -7.60 -6.13 -5.92
N ARG A 179 -8.03 -5.37 -4.91
CA ARG A 179 -9.33 -5.60 -4.27
C ARG A 179 -10.50 -5.62 -5.27
N ASP A 180 -10.50 -4.70 -6.22
CA ASP A 180 -11.65 -4.48 -7.11
C ASP A 180 -11.75 -5.53 -8.23
N ARG A 181 -10.62 -6.00 -8.78
CA ARG A 181 -10.60 -6.93 -9.93
C ARG A 181 -10.23 -8.37 -9.58
N SER A 182 -9.77 -8.64 -8.36
CA SER A 182 -9.32 -9.99 -7.97
C SER A 182 -10.37 -11.08 -8.08
N ILE A 183 -11.65 -10.74 -7.89
CA ILE A 183 -12.74 -11.73 -8.00
C ILE A 183 -12.91 -12.18 -9.46
N GLU A 184 -12.68 -11.28 -10.41
CA GLU A 184 -12.84 -11.55 -11.84
C GLU A 184 -11.55 -12.14 -12.44
N GLU A 185 -10.39 -11.62 -12.06
CA GLU A 185 -9.11 -11.91 -12.73
C GLU A 185 -8.18 -12.84 -11.94
N GLY A 186 -8.41 -13.02 -10.64
CA GLY A 186 -7.57 -13.90 -9.81
C GLY A 186 -6.09 -13.51 -9.88
N TRP A 187 -5.21 -14.47 -10.19
CA TRP A 187 -3.76 -14.27 -10.29
C TRP A 187 -3.32 -13.41 -11.49
N GLU A 188 -4.12 -13.38 -12.57
CA GLU A 188 -3.78 -12.64 -13.80
C GLU A 188 -3.71 -11.13 -13.57
N ILE A 189 -4.32 -10.64 -12.50
CA ILE A 189 -4.26 -9.22 -12.15
C ILE A 189 -2.83 -8.80 -11.76
N ILE A 190 -2.04 -9.69 -11.15
CA ILE A 190 -0.65 -9.40 -10.79
C ILE A 190 0.19 -9.30 -12.06
N ASP A 191 -0.05 -10.18 -13.05
CA ASP A 191 0.61 -10.12 -14.36
C ASP A 191 0.31 -8.81 -15.10
N ALA A 192 -0.90 -8.25 -14.91
CA ALA A 192 -1.30 -6.98 -15.51
C ALA A 192 -0.63 -5.76 -14.85
N MET A 193 -0.25 -5.87 -13.57
CA MET A 193 0.32 -4.77 -12.78
C MET A 193 1.84 -4.77 -12.77
N VAL A 194 2.45 -5.95 -12.75
CA VAL A 194 3.89 -6.11 -12.59
C VAL A 194 4.58 -5.96 -13.93
N ASP A 195 5.37 -4.89 -14.08
CA ASP A 195 6.30 -4.75 -15.18
C ASP A 195 7.60 -5.50 -14.86
N ASP A 196 7.75 -6.69 -15.47
CA ASP A 196 8.95 -7.53 -15.41
C ASP A 196 10.26 -6.75 -15.68
N GLY A 197 10.20 -5.65 -16.44
CA GLY A 197 11.35 -4.80 -16.73
C GLY A 197 11.89 -4.02 -15.53
N ARG A 198 11.11 -3.90 -14.45
CA ARG A 198 11.47 -3.20 -13.20
C ARG A 198 12.01 -4.14 -12.11
N LEU A 199 11.98 -5.45 -12.33
CA LEU A 199 12.51 -6.44 -11.41
C LEU A 199 14.02 -6.67 -11.62
N ALA A 200 14.76 -6.74 -10.53
CA ALA A 200 16.18 -7.05 -10.52
C ALA A 200 16.37 -8.55 -10.79
N ARG A 201 17.08 -8.85 -11.89
CA ARG A 201 17.56 -10.21 -12.14
C ARG A 201 18.59 -10.58 -11.09
N LYS A 202 18.73 -11.88 -10.86
CA LYS A 202 19.82 -12.41 -10.06
C LYS A 202 21.12 -11.85 -10.63
N ASP A 203 21.88 -11.12 -9.82
CA ASP A 203 23.27 -10.87 -10.11
C ASP A 203 23.93 -12.24 -10.26
N GLU A 204 24.23 -12.62 -11.50
CA GLU A 204 25.27 -13.60 -11.76
C GLU A 204 26.60 -12.93 -11.40
N GLY A 205 26.83 -12.77 -10.08
CA GLY A 205 28.17 -12.57 -9.56
C GLY A 205 29.05 -13.65 -10.17
N GLU A 206 30.14 -13.20 -10.79
CA GLU A 206 31.18 -13.98 -11.46
C GLU A 206 31.08 -15.48 -11.18
N LYS A 207 30.85 -16.27 -12.23
CA LYS A 207 31.28 -17.67 -12.23
C LYS A 207 32.75 -17.67 -11.81
N ALA A 208 33.02 -17.94 -10.54
CA ALA A 208 34.28 -18.50 -10.14
C ALA A 208 34.38 -19.81 -10.92
N GLU A 209 35.07 -19.76 -12.06
CA GLU A 209 35.63 -20.93 -12.71
C GLU A 209 36.60 -21.56 -11.71
N THR A 210 36.06 -22.33 -10.77
CA THR A 210 36.80 -23.43 -10.18
C THR A 210 36.87 -24.50 -11.28
N SER A 211 37.75 -24.26 -12.24
CA SER A 211 38.31 -25.33 -13.04
C SER A 211 39.06 -26.23 -12.06
N GLU A 212 38.36 -27.20 -11.48
CA GLU A 212 38.98 -28.35 -10.83
C GLU A 212 39.77 -29.11 -11.90
N THR A 213 40.95 -28.59 -12.21
CA THR A 213 41.94 -29.26 -13.04
C THR A 213 42.55 -30.32 -12.14
N TYR A 214 42.12 -31.57 -12.33
CA TYR A 214 42.72 -32.74 -11.70
C TYR A 214 44.24 -32.67 -11.81
N ASP A 215 44.92 -32.50 -10.66
CA ASP A 215 46.38 -32.49 -10.57
C ASP A 215 46.87 -33.85 -10.04
N PRO A 216 47.33 -34.75 -10.90
CA PRO A 216 47.77 -36.09 -10.50
C PRO A 216 49.01 -36.10 -9.60
N ALA A 217 49.65 -34.96 -9.34
CA ALA A 217 50.80 -34.84 -8.43
C ALA A 217 50.42 -34.33 -7.03
N ASN A 218 49.16 -33.98 -6.77
CA ASN A 218 48.72 -33.47 -5.47
C ASN A 218 48.22 -34.62 -4.55
N PRO A 219 48.97 -35.01 -3.50
CA PRO A 219 48.58 -36.10 -2.60
C PRO A 219 47.42 -35.74 -1.65
N ALA A 220 46.94 -34.49 -1.68
CA ALA A 220 45.80 -34.03 -0.88
C ALA A 220 44.51 -33.87 -1.69
N ASP A 221 44.49 -34.28 -2.97
CA ASP A 221 43.28 -34.29 -3.78
C ASP A 221 42.30 -35.38 -3.29
N PRO A 222 41.06 -35.04 -2.91
CA PRO A 222 40.06 -35.98 -2.40
C PRO A 222 39.62 -37.05 -3.41
N LEU A 223 40.01 -36.94 -4.70
CA LEU A 223 39.77 -37.94 -5.74
C LEU A 223 40.90 -38.98 -5.89
N SER A 224 41.95 -38.92 -5.06
CA SER A 224 43.00 -39.94 -4.99
C SER A 224 42.47 -41.22 -4.35
N ILE A 225 41.79 -42.05 -5.13
CA ILE A 225 41.46 -43.43 -4.75
C ILE A 225 42.74 -44.27 -4.90
N ALA A 226 43.57 -44.29 -3.86
CA ALA A 226 44.52 -45.37 -3.65
C ALA A 226 43.78 -46.53 -2.99
N ASP A 227 43.33 -47.50 -3.78
CA ASP A 227 43.01 -48.82 -3.23
C ASP A 227 43.39 -49.93 -4.19
N THR A 228 44.37 -50.73 -3.79
CA THR A 228 44.28 -52.19 -3.86
C THR A 228 45.30 -52.78 -2.91
N SER A 229 44.86 -53.02 -1.68
CA SER A 229 45.41 -54.10 -0.86
C SER A 229 45.04 -55.43 -1.51
N ALA A 230 45.96 -56.04 -2.28
CA ALA A 230 45.90 -57.46 -2.64
C ALA A 230 46.75 -58.25 -1.63
N SER A 231 46.05 -59.01 -0.81
CA SER A 231 46.52 -59.81 0.31
C SER A 231 47.54 -60.90 -0.07
N ALA A 232 48.29 -61.28 0.95
CA ALA A 232 49.43 -62.15 0.99
C ALA A 232 49.25 -63.56 0.40
N ALA A 233 50.39 -64.10 -0.04
CA ALA A 233 50.67 -65.49 -0.34
C ALA A 233 50.25 -66.46 0.77
N ALA A 234 49.70 -67.61 0.36
CA ALA A 234 49.71 -68.83 1.15
C ALA A 234 50.40 -69.93 0.35
N THR A 235 51.59 -70.36 0.82
CA THR A 235 52.23 -71.61 0.44
C THR A 235 52.34 -72.47 1.69
N ARG A 236 51.58 -73.56 1.75
CA ARG A 236 52.06 -74.92 2.04
C ARG A 236 50.96 -75.94 1.83
#